data_AF-A0A8T7LGF7-F1
#
_entry.id   AF-A0A8T7LGF7-F1
#
_cell.length_a   1.000
_cell.length_b   1.000
_cell.length_c   1.000
_cell.angle_alpha   90.00
_cell.angle_beta   90.00
_cell.angle_gamma   90.00
#
_symmetry.space_group_name_H-M   'P 1'
#
loop_
_entity.id
_entity.type
_entity.pdbx_description
1 polymer ?
#
loop_
_entity_poly.entity_id
_entity_poly.type
_entity_poly.pdbx_seq_one_letter_code
_entity_poly.pdbx_strand_id
1 'polypeptide(L)'
;MRSIVPLRARLLLGVLGATLVVVYAVIPAAAAPLTLVVTRTADTADGVCDADCSLREAVSAANANPGPDTIIVPAGTYTLTLAPTPEDENADGDLDVRAALTITGAGAPATTIVAASGDRVFHALATAVLTISGITLRGTGEAPGGGGGILVEPGATLTLQDSVVRDGRATRGGGIEVLGDGVNPASASATIERVTFTGNRAASLGGALSVFNGGSATLTNVTMTGNSAGNSGGGISVSRDQALASPPVSVATLNNVTITGNTADDDRNDIGEGGGVSVRVDSLVINQLNLRNTIISDNADRSPSPANVNPDCFGILNSLGYNLIHRVTEPGCTILGTLTGNLTGNSARPAALLDNGGPTPTVALLSGSPAIDTGDPAVGSSCAVTDQRGITRPIDGNGDGLAACDMGAFENPPPGPADLALALIDSPDPVEPGATLTYSAIVTNAGPGAAGSVQIQFTPPPGATGIQTGGAGWTCTVATTVSCIRGALGVASVAPVLTITLVVPPGSGTITASAIVSSSQPDPQSSNNTATASTFRGRRSAWIPLVTRP
;
A
#
# COMPACT_ATOMS: atom_id res chain seq x y z
N MET A 1 -86.20 -41.96 -16.83
CA MET A 1 -86.69 -42.31 -18.19
C MET A 1 -85.95 -41.48 -19.22
N ARG A 2 -86.04 -41.80 -20.52
CA ARG A 2 -85.45 -41.00 -21.61
C ARG A 2 -86.24 -39.70 -21.84
N SER A 3 -85.58 -38.61 -22.27
CA SER A 3 -85.92 -37.94 -23.54
C SER A 3 -84.87 -36.91 -23.99
N ILE A 4 -85.02 -36.44 -25.23
CA ILE A 4 -84.17 -35.52 -26.04
C ILE A 4 -85.16 -34.77 -26.99
N VAL A 5 -84.87 -33.75 -27.84
CA VAL A 5 -83.62 -33.32 -28.50
C VAL A 5 -83.26 -31.83 -28.14
N PRO A 6 -83.21 -30.75 -29.00
CA PRO A 6 -82.51 -29.50 -28.60
C PRO A 6 -83.36 -28.21 -28.61
N LEU A 7 -82.71 -27.06 -28.33
CA LEU A 7 -83.11 -25.75 -28.88
C LEU A 7 -81.92 -25.10 -29.63
N ARG A 8 -82.21 -24.18 -30.56
CA ARG A 8 -81.27 -23.73 -31.62
C ARG A 8 -80.44 -22.51 -31.22
N ALA A 9 -79.23 -22.42 -31.77
CA ALA A 9 -78.37 -21.25 -31.65
C ALA A 9 -78.93 -20.02 -32.39
N ARG A 10 -78.60 -18.83 -31.87
CA ARG A 10 -78.54 -17.57 -32.63
C ARG A 10 -77.20 -16.91 -32.34
N LEU A 11 -76.32 -16.87 -33.34
CA LEU A 11 -75.02 -16.22 -33.27
C LEU A 11 -75.22 -14.73 -33.58
N LEU A 12 -75.00 -13.84 -32.60
CA LEU A 12 -74.83 -12.41 -32.88
C LEU A 12 -73.33 -12.13 -33.04
N LEU A 13 -72.93 -11.69 -34.23
CA LEU A 13 -71.61 -11.06 -34.42
C LEU A 13 -71.67 -9.64 -33.86
N GLY A 14 -71.25 -9.48 -32.60
CA GLY A 14 -70.90 -8.17 -32.05
C GLY A 14 -69.52 -7.77 -32.55
N VAL A 15 -69.45 -6.86 -33.54
CA VAL A 15 -68.17 -6.31 -34.01
C VAL A 15 -67.69 -5.26 -33.02
N LEU A 16 -66.95 -5.68 -31.99
CA LEU A 16 -66.13 -4.76 -31.20
C LEU A 16 -64.92 -4.36 -32.05
N GLY A 17 -64.95 -3.14 -32.59
CA GLY A 17 -63.78 -2.51 -33.19
C GLY A 17 -62.77 -2.15 -32.10
N ALA A 18 -61.82 -3.05 -31.81
CA ALA A 18 -60.73 -2.78 -30.89
C ALA A 18 -59.77 -1.75 -31.49
N THR A 19 -59.94 -0.48 -31.14
CA THR A 19 -59.00 0.59 -31.47
C THR A 19 -57.69 0.37 -30.72
N LEU A 20 -56.69 -0.16 -31.40
CA LEU A 20 -55.34 -0.37 -30.87
C LEU A 20 -54.68 1.00 -30.63
N VAL A 21 -54.83 1.54 -29.42
CA VAL A 21 -54.13 2.75 -28.99
C VAL A 21 -52.66 2.41 -28.77
N VAL A 22 -51.85 2.60 -29.81
CA VAL A 22 -50.39 2.54 -29.70
C VAL A 22 -49.92 3.77 -28.92
N VAL A 23 -49.81 3.61 -27.60
CA VAL A 23 -49.13 4.59 -26.75
C VAL A 23 -47.65 4.52 -27.09
N TYR A 24 -47.20 5.42 -27.95
CA TYR A 24 -45.78 5.72 -28.07
C TYR A 24 -45.33 6.30 -26.73
N ALA A 25 -44.58 5.51 -25.97
CA ALA A 25 -43.80 6.03 -24.86
C ALA A 25 -42.78 7.01 -25.46
N VAL A 26 -43.05 8.31 -25.34
CA VAL A 26 -42.05 9.34 -25.59
C VAL A 26 -41.05 9.23 -24.46
N ILE A 27 -40.03 8.38 -24.66
CA ILE A 27 -38.85 8.35 -23.81
C ILE A 27 -38.30 9.78 -23.86
N PRO A 28 -38.19 10.50 -22.72
CA PRO A 28 -37.59 11.82 -22.73
C PRO A 28 -36.17 11.66 -23.25
N ALA A 29 -35.79 12.49 -24.23
CA ALA A 29 -34.41 12.52 -24.69
C ALA A 29 -33.53 12.87 -23.48
N ALA A 30 -32.48 12.09 -23.25
CA ALA A 30 -31.48 12.42 -22.24
C ALA A 30 -30.97 13.85 -22.50
N ALA A 31 -30.72 14.60 -21.44
CA ALA A 31 -30.18 15.93 -21.57
C ALA A 31 -28.76 15.86 -22.16
N ALA A 32 -28.28 16.96 -22.73
CA ALA A 32 -26.86 17.06 -23.04
C ALA A 32 -26.08 17.01 -21.72
N PRO A 33 -24.99 16.22 -21.63
CA PRO A 33 -24.20 16.15 -20.41
C PRO A 33 -23.56 17.52 -20.12
N LEU A 34 -23.69 18.00 -18.89
CA LEU A 34 -23.11 19.26 -18.47
C LEU A 34 -21.61 19.09 -18.18
N THR A 35 -20.85 20.15 -18.46
CA THR A 35 -19.49 20.31 -17.95
C THR A 35 -19.45 21.62 -17.17
N LEU A 36 -19.54 21.49 -15.86
CA LEU A 36 -19.56 22.58 -14.90
C LEU A 36 -18.14 22.82 -14.39
N VAL A 37 -17.76 24.08 -14.20
CA VAL A 37 -16.45 24.46 -13.66
C VAL A 37 -16.70 25.29 -12.42
N VAL A 38 -16.24 24.81 -11.27
CA VAL A 38 -16.36 25.56 -10.01
C VAL A 38 -15.47 26.80 -10.08
N THR A 39 -16.03 27.99 -9.87
CA THR A 39 -15.29 29.27 -9.96
C THR A 39 -14.98 29.88 -8.59
N ARG A 40 -15.65 29.46 -7.50
CA ARG A 40 -15.36 29.89 -6.12
C ARG A 40 -15.11 28.74 -5.14
N THR A 41 -14.27 28.99 -4.14
CA THR A 41 -14.00 28.05 -3.03
C THR A 41 -14.93 28.21 -1.83
N ALA A 42 -15.81 29.22 -1.84
CA ALA A 42 -16.81 29.41 -0.80
C ALA A 42 -18.02 28.49 -1.04
N ASP A 43 -18.54 27.90 0.03
CA ASP A 43 -19.75 27.09 0.00
C ASP A 43 -21.00 27.98 0.09
N THR A 44 -21.87 27.86 -0.90
CA THR A 44 -23.07 28.67 -1.12
C THR A 44 -24.09 27.86 -1.90
N ALA A 45 -25.37 28.23 -1.74
CA ALA A 45 -26.49 27.66 -2.48
C ALA A 45 -27.49 28.77 -2.88
N ASP A 46 -27.13 29.63 -3.82
CA ASP A 46 -28.10 30.56 -4.43
C ASP A 46 -29.03 29.90 -5.47
N GLY A 47 -28.66 28.69 -5.92
CA GLY A 47 -29.41 27.86 -6.84
C GLY A 47 -28.98 27.95 -8.31
N VAL A 48 -27.94 28.72 -8.64
CA VAL A 48 -27.47 28.90 -10.03
C VAL A 48 -25.95 28.75 -10.15
N CYS A 49 -25.51 27.70 -10.84
CA CYS A 49 -24.11 27.60 -11.25
C CYS A 49 -23.83 28.53 -12.46
N ASP A 50 -23.60 29.83 -12.22
CA ASP A 50 -23.15 30.78 -13.25
C ASP A 50 -21.71 31.30 -13.04
N ALA A 51 -21.46 32.60 -13.05
CA ALA A 51 -20.13 33.21 -13.01
C ALA A 51 -19.40 32.98 -11.67
N ASP A 52 -20.13 32.88 -10.57
CA ASP A 52 -19.59 32.59 -9.24
C ASP A 52 -19.93 31.18 -8.73
N CYS A 53 -20.27 30.22 -9.59
CA CYS A 53 -20.61 28.84 -9.23
C CYS A 53 -19.70 28.19 -8.15
N SER A 54 -20.30 27.81 -7.01
CA SER A 54 -19.70 26.97 -5.96
C SER A 54 -19.72 25.48 -6.32
N LEU A 55 -19.02 24.67 -5.51
CA LEU A 55 -19.10 23.21 -5.65
C LEU A 55 -20.51 22.68 -5.38
N ARG A 56 -21.23 23.24 -4.40
CA ARG A 56 -22.60 22.84 -4.06
C ARG A 56 -23.58 23.23 -5.15
N GLU A 57 -23.47 24.44 -5.70
CA GLU A 57 -24.25 24.90 -6.86
C GLU A 57 -23.99 24.02 -8.10
N ALA A 58 -22.75 23.58 -8.31
CA ALA A 58 -22.42 22.63 -9.38
C ALA A 58 -23.06 21.24 -9.16
N VAL A 59 -23.04 20.70 -7.93
CA VAL A 59 -23.67 19.41 -7.60
C VAL A 59 -25.20 19.50 -7.75
N SER A 60 -25.85 20.58 -7.29
CA SER A 60 -27.28 20.80 -7.49
C SER A 60 -27.66 20.91 -8.96
N ALA A 61 -26.86 21.60 -9.78
CA ALA A 61 -27.09 21.71 -11.21
C ALA A 61 -26.95 20.36 -11.94
N ALA A 62 -25.98 19.53 -11.56
CA ALA A 62 -25.82 18.17 -12.10
C ALA A 62 -26.95 17.21 -11.65
N ASN A 63 -27.35 17.24 -10.37
CA ASN A 63 -28.47 16.45 -9.85
C ASN A 63 -29.80 16.79 -10.56
N ALA A 64 -29.97 18.03 -11.03
CA ALA A 64 -31.14 18.48 -11.76
C ALA A 64 -31.14 18.08 -13.26
N ASN A 65 -30.02 17.59 -13.80
CA ASN A 65 -29.84 17.33 -15.22
C ASN A 65 -29.82 15.81 -15.55
N PRO A 66 -30.76 15.29 -16.36
CA PRO A 66 -30.80 13.85 -16.70
C PRO A 66 -29.68 13.41 -17.65
N GLY A 67 -28.48 13.14 -17.13
CA GLY A 67 -27.32 12.63 -17.86
C GLY A 67 -26.14 12.23 -16.97
N PRO A 68 -25.02 11.77 -17.58
CA PRO A 68 -23.74 11.63 -16.91
C PRO A 68 -22.95 12.95 -17.00
N ASP A 69 -22.99 13.75 -15.94
CA ASP A 69 -22.42 15.10 -15.91
C ASP A 69 -21.00 15.13 -15.35
N THR A 70 -20.28 16.23 -15.60
CA THR A 70 -18.90 16.46 -15.13
C THR A 70 -18.76 17.79 -14.40
N ILE A 71 -18.19 17.77 -13.20
CA ILE A 71 -17.75 18.93 -12.43
C ILE A 71 -16.22 18.97 -12.41
N ILE A 72 -15.64 20.05 -12.91
CA ILE A 72 -14.21 20.34 -12.81
C ILE A 72 -13.99 21.23 -11.59
N VAL A 73 -13.12 20.80 -10.69
CA VAL A 73 -12.80 21.49 -9.44
C VAL A 73 -11.35 22.00 -9.51
N PRO A 74 -11.11 23.30 -9.75
CA PRO A 74 -9.75 23.86 -9.80
C PRO A 74 -8.98 23.70 -8.49
N ALA A 75 -7.65 23.89 -8.53
CA ALA A 75 -6.82 23.86 -7.33
C ALA A 75 -7.31 24.87 -6.27
N GLY A 76 -7.47 24.42 -5.03
CA GLY A 76 -8.08 25.20 -3.95
C GLY A 76 -8.54 24.34 -2.76
N THR A 77 -9.04 25.02 -1.72
CA THR A 77 -9.63 24.39 -0.53
C THR A 77 -11.10 24.78 -0.43
N TYR A 78 -11.98 23.86 -0.77
CA TYR A 78 -13.44 24.02 -0.78
C TYR A 78 -13.96 23.53 0.57
N THR A 79 -14.32 24.45 1.46
CA THR A 79 -14.82 24.09 2.80
C THR A 79 -16.33 24.25 2.82
N LEU A 80 -17.04 23.18 3.13
CA LEU A 80 -18.48 23.22 3.35
C LEU A 80 -18.75 23.95 4.67
N THR A 81 -19.65 24.93 4.64
CA THR A 81 -19.90 25.86 5.76
C THR A 81 -21.38 26.11 6.02
N LEU A 82 -22.28 25.67 5.14
CA LEU A 82 -23.70 25.60 5.45
C LEU A 82 -23.90 24.57 6.58
N ALA A 83 -24.66 24.93 7.61
CA ALA A 83 -24.73 24.16 8.85
C ALA A 83 -25.69 22.96 8.68
N PRO A 84 -25.25 21.72 8.97
CA PRO A 84 -25.99 20.50 8.62
C PRO A 84 -27.35 20.41 9.31
N THR A 85 -28.36 20.03 8.52
CA THR A 85 -29.68 19.58 8.96
C THR A 85 -29.94 18.14 8.47
N PRO A 86 -30.91 17.40 9.04
CA PRO A 86 -31.24 16.06 8.55
C PRO A 86 -32.03 16.13 7.25
N GLU A 87 -31.31 16.28 6.14
CA GLU A 87 -31.79 16.42 4.77
C GLU A 87 -30.96 15.56 3.81
N ASP A 88 -31.35 15.51 2.53
CA ASP A 88 -30.69 14.72 1.48
C ASP A 88 -30.72 15.48 0.10
N GLU A 89 -31.08 16.75 0.08
CA GLU A 89 -31.39 17.56 -1.12
C GLU A 89 -30.25 18.49 -1.57
N ASN A 90 -29.03 18.32 -1.03
CA ASN A 90 -27.81 19.10 -1.28
C ASN A 90 -27.88 20.58 -0.82
N ALA A 91 -28.79 20.92 0.09
CA ALA A 91 -29.05 22.28 0.55
C ALA A 91 -28.01 22.78 1.58
N ASP A 92 -27.59 21.93 2.52
CA ASP A 92 -26.57 22.22 3.53
C ASP A 92 -25.69 20.99 3.84
N GLY A 93 -25.00 20.96 4.98
CA GLY A 93 -24.22 19.79 5.43
C GLY A 93 -23.12 19.32 4.46
N ASP A 94 -23.17 18.05 4.08
CA ASP A 94 -22.25 17.44 3.12
C ASP A 94 -22.59 17.78 1.66
N LEU A 95 -22.50 16.82 0.72
CA LEU A 95 -22.86 17.02 -0.70
C LEU A 95 -23.60 15.78 -1.21
N ASP A 96 -24.92 15.90 -1.36
CA ASP A 96 -25.76 14.85 -1.88
C ASP A 96 -25.58 14.65 -3.39
N VAL A 97 -25.25 13.43 -3.79
CA VAL A 97 -25.21 13.03 -5.20
C VAL A 97 -26.34 12.03 -5.44
N ARG A 98 -27.24 12.37 -6.38
CA ARG A 98 -28.42 11.57 -6.75
C ARG A 98 -28.36 11.04 -8.18
N ALA A 99 -27.51 11.62 -9.03
CA ALA A 99 -27.39 11.33 -10.46
C ALA A 99 -26.04 10.66 -10.83
N ALA A 100 -25.79 10.50 -12.14
CA ALA A 100 -24.49 10.07 -12.64
C ALA A 100 -23.56 11.29 -12.78
N LEU A 101 -22.47 11.30 -12.02
CA LEU A 101 -21.63 12.48 -11.83
C LEU A 101 -20.15 12.13 -11.76
N THR A 102 -19.33 12.78 -12.58
CA THR A 102 -17.87 12.78 -12.48
C THR A 102 -17.39 14.07 -11.85
N ILE A 103 -16.55 14.01 -10.82
CA ILE A 103 -15.91 15.17 -10.17
C ILE A 103 -14.39 15.00 -10.31
N THR A 104 -13.75 15.94 -11.00
CA THR A 104 -12.29 15.89 -11.25
C THR A 104 -11.60 17.12 -10.69
N GLY A 105 -10.72 16.90 -9.73
CA GLY A 105 -9.83 17.91 -9.17
C GLY A 105 -8.56 18.11 -9.98
N ALA A 106 -7.83 19.18 -9.69
CA ALA A 106 -6.49 19.48 -10.23
C ALA A 106 -5.36 18.60 -9.64
N GLY A 107 -5.68 17.42 -9.10
CA GLY A 107 -4.77 16.51 -8.38
C GLY A 107 -4.91 16.65 -6.86
N ALA A 108 -4.80 15.53 -6.13
CA ALA A 108 -5.12 15.47 -4.71
C ALA A 108 -4.28 16.41 -3.81
N PRO A 109 -2.99 16.66 -4.06
CA PRO A 109 -2.22 17.67 -3.32
C PRO A 109 -2.66 19.13 -3.56
N ALA A 110 -3.37 19.40 -4.66
CA ALA A 110 -3.77 20.73 -5.09
C ALA A 110 -5.25 21.04 -4.83
N THR A 111 -6.10 20.02 -4.69
CA THR A 111 -7.55 20.16 -4.55
C THR A 111 -8.02 19.47 -3.28
N THR A 112 -8.53 20.23 -2.32
CA THR A 112 -9.07 19.68 -1.05
C THR A 112 -10.54 20.09 -0.90
N ILE A 113 -11.43 19.12 -0.68
CA ILE A 113 -12.80 19.36 -0.20
C ILE A 113 -12.84 19.02 1.30
N VAL A 114 -13.39 19.91 2.11
CA VAL A 114 -13.41 19.83 3.57
C VAL A 114 -14.86 19.78 4.06
N ALA A 115 -15.20 18.73 4.81
CA ALA A 115 -16.52 18.46 5.38
C ALA A 115 -17.06 19.58 6.28
N ALA A 116 -18.38 19.73 6.29
CA ALA A 116 -19.06 20.59 7.26
C ALA A 116 -18.85 20.08 8.70
N SER A 117 -18.90 20.99 9.67
CA SER A 117 -18.57 20.67 11.07
C SER A 117 -19.65 19.77 11.70
N GLY A 118 -19.35 18.49 11.83
CA GLY A 118 -20.30 17.48 12.33
C GLY A 118 -20.97 16.68 11.22
N ASP A 119 -20.43 16.74 10.00
CA ASP A 119 -20.89 15.97 8.85
C ASP A 119 -19.72 15.36 8.04
N ARG A 120 -20.05 14.66 6.95
CA ARG A 120 -19.10 14.08 5.99
C ARG A 120 -18.85 15.03 4.80
N VAL A 121 -18.29 14.52 3.69
CA VAL A 121 -18.00 15.31 2.47
C VAL A 121 -18.99 15.02 1.34
N PHE A 122 -19.46 13.77 1.20
CA PHE A 122 -20.43 13.36 0.17
C PHE A 122 -21.38 12.26 0.68
N HIS A 123 -22.66 12.33 0.28
CA HIS A 123 -23.65 11.26 0.41
C HIS A 123 -24.03 10.79 -1.00
N ALA A 124 -23.58 9.60 -1.40
CA ALA A 124 -23.97 9.00 -2.68
C ALA A 124 -25.26 8.19 -2.48
N LEU A 125 -26.40 8.82 -2.78
CA LEU A 125 -27.75 8.27 -2.58
C LEU A 125 -28.06 7.14 -3.56
N ALA A 126 -29.10 6.34 -3.26
CA ALA A 126 -29.46 5.07 -3.91
C ALA A 126 -29.48 4.96 -5.46
N THR A 127 -29.42 6.06 -6.22
CA THR A 127 -29.33 6.08 -7.70
C THR A 127 -28.04 6.69 -8.25
N ALA A 128 -27.08 7.05 -7.38
CA ALA A 128 -25.86 7.74 -7.74
C ALA A 128 -24.87 6.85 -8.51
N VAL A 129 -24.23 7.44 -9.52
CA VAL A 129 -23.04 6.87 -10.18
C VAL A 129 -21.93 7.90 -10.07
N LEU A 130 -21.27 7.92 -8.91
CA LEU A 130 -20.32 8.95 -8.51
C LEU A 130 -18.90 8.52 -8.84
N THR A 131 -18.21 9.28 -9.70
CA THR A 131 -16.78 9.15 -9.95
C THR A 131 -16.05 10.35 -9.39
N ILE A 132 -15.03 10.15 -8.55
CA ILE A 132 -14.19 11.21 -7.99
C ILE A 132 -12.73 10.92 -8.35
N SER A 133 -12.04 11.89 -8.94
CA SER A 133 -10.61 11.78 -9.28
C SER A 133 -9.80 13.02 -8.90
N GLY A 134 -8.56 12.83 -8.42
CA GLY A 134 -7.62 13.91 -8.18
C GLY A 134 -7.97 14.85 -7.02
N ILE A 135 -8.55 14.35 -5.91
CA ILE A 135 -9.04 15.19 -4.80
C ILE A 135 -8.60 14.65 -3.43
N THR A 136 -8.26 15.53 -2.50
CA THR A 136 -8.23 15.23 -1.06
C THR A 136 -9.61 15.49 -0.45
N LEU A 137 -10.27 14.45 0.06
CA LEU A 137 -11.48 14.54 0.86
C LEU A 137 -11.10 14.55 2.34
N ARG A 138 -11.60 15.54 3.08
CA ARG A 138 -11.16 15.80 4.46
C ARG A 138 -12.33 15.99 5.44
N GLY A 139 -12.42 15.12 6.44
CA GLY A 139 -13.36 15.30 7.57
C GLY A 139 -12.96 16.41 8.55
N THR A 140 -13.94 16.91 9.31
CA THR A 140 -13.73 17.94 10.35
C THR A 140 -14.32 17.59 11.72
N GLY A 141 -15.33 16.72 11.77
CA GLY A 141 -15.99 16.26 13.01
C GLY A 141 -16.36 14.78 12.96
N GLU A 142 -17.30 14.38 13.81
CA GLU A 142 -18.00 13.08 13.75
C GLU A 142 -19.26 13.27 12.90
N ALA A 143 -19.36 12.58 11.77
CA ALA A 143 -20.51 12.62 10.87
C ALA A 143 -21.68 11.72 11.36
N PRO A 144 -22.94 12.04 11.02
CA PRO A 144 -24.08 11.21 11.37
C PRO A 144 -24.04 9.86 10.65
N GLY A 145 -24.33 8.79 11.39
CA GLY A 145 -24.34 7.43 10.85
C GLY A 145 -22.93 6.92 10.53
N GLY A 146 -22.65 6.72 9.24
CA GLY A 146 -21.39 6.19 8.72
C GLY A 146 -20.83 7.02 7.58
N GLY A 147 -19.61 6.69 7.15
CA GLY A 147 -18.97 7.32 5.99
C GLY A 147 -18.44 8.73 6.26
N GLY A 148 -17.52 8.89 7.21
CA GLY A 148 -17.02 10.20 7.67
C GLY A 148 -16.28 11.05 6.63
N GLY A 149 -16.02 10.50 5.44
CA GLY A 149 -15.71 11.22 4.21
C GLY A 149 -16.79 11.00 3.14
N ILE A 150 -17.14 9.74 2.83
CA ILE A 150 -18.23 9.39 1.89
C ILE A 150 -19.13 8.29 2.48
N LEU A 151 -20.45 8.49 2.44
CA LEU A 151 -21.44 7.42 2.58
C LEU A 151 -21.90 6.96 1.18
N VAL A 152 -21.90 5.66 0.91
CA VAL A 152 -22.39 5.05 -0.34
C VAL A 152 -23.60 4.16 -0.03
N GLU A 153 -24.79 4.60 -0.47
CA GLU A 153 -26.07 3.98 -0.15
C GLU A 153 -26.41 2.71 -0.95
N PRO A 154 -27.40 1.91 -0.49
CA PRO A 154 -27.88 0.75 -1.23
C PRO A 154 -28.34 1.11 -2.65
N GLY A 155 -27.66 0.56 -3.66
CA GLY A 155 -27.91 0.84 -5.08
C GLY A 155 -26.98 1.91 -5.68
N ALA A 156 -26.34 2.73 -4.85
CA ALA A 156 -25.33 3.69 -5.28
C ALA A 156 -24.01 3.02 -5.68
N THR A 157 -23.26 3.68 -6.56
CA THR A 157 -21.95 3.22 -7.03
C THR A 157 -20.92 4.35 -6.94
N LEU A 158 -19.76 4.02 -6.39
CA LEU A 158 -18.61 4.92 -6.25
C LEU A 158 -17.42 4.42 -7.07
N THR A 159 -16.76 5.31 -7.79
CA THR A 159 -15.40 5.12 -8.32
C THR A 159 -14.51 6.22 -7.77
N LEU A 160 -13.53 5.88 -6.95
CA LEU A 160 -12.59 6.84 -6.33
C LEU A 160 -11.17 6.55 -6.81
N GLN A 161 -10.58 7.49 -7.54
CA GLN A 161 -9.26 7.34 -8.15
C GLN A 161 -8.32 8.49 -7.75
N ASP A 162 -7.01 8.23 -7.64
CA ASP A 162 -5.97 9.28 -7.57
C ASP A 162 -6.22 10.32 -6.45
N SER A 163 -6.75 9.86 -5.31
CA SER A 163 -7.40 10.69 -4.28
C SER A 163 -6.99 10.30 -2.86
N VAL A 164 -7.11 11.23 -1.92
CA VAL A 164 -6.78 11.02 -0.49
C VAL A 164 -8.04 11.17 0.35
N VAL A 165 -8.33 10.20 1.22
CA VAL A 165 -9.43 10.29 2.20
C VAL A 165 -8.81 10.39 3.58
N ARG A 166 -9.03 11.51 4.29
CA ARG A 166 -8.38 11.75 5.58
C ARG A 166 -9.20 12.51 6.60
N ASP A 167 -8.79 12.39 7.86
CA ASP A 167 -9.39 13.08 9.01
C ASP A 167 -10.90 12.84 9.22
N GLY A 168 -11.54 11.94 8.44
CA GLY A 168 -12.95 11.58 8.51
C GLY A 168 -13.30 10.83 9.79
N ARG A 169 -14.46 11.10 10.37
CA ARG A 169 -14.96 10.35 11.53
C ARG A 169 -16.46 10.09 11.45
N ALA A 170 -16.88 8.90 11.87
CA ALA A 170 -18.28 8.46 11.89
C ALA A 170 -18.43 7.21 12.77
N THR A 171 -19.65 6.66 12.93
CA THR A 171 -19.87 5.42 13.70
C THR A 171 -19.22 4.21 13.01
N ARG A 172 -19.32 4.14 11.68
CA ARG A 172 -18.71 3.10 10.84
C ARG A 172 -18.14 3.74 9.59
N GLY A 173 -17.04 3.21 9.06
CA GLY A 173 -16.43 3.75 7.84
C GLY A 173 -15.93 5.17 8.06
N GLY A 174 -14.91 5.34 8.91
CA GLY A 174 -14.39 6.68 9.25
C GLY A 174 -13.99 7.49 8.03
N GLY A 175 -13.41 6.83 7.01
CA GLY A 175 -13.24 7.39 5.67
C GLY A 175 -14.47 7.14 4.79
N ILE A 176 -14.82 5.87 4.55
CA ILE A 176 -15.94 5.48 3.68
C ILE A 176 -16.77 4.35 4.32
N GLU A 177 -18.09 4.43 4.22
CA GLU A 177 -18.98 3.28 4.39
C GLU A 177 -19.67 2.93 3.06
N VAL A 178 -19.63 1.64 2.71
CA VAL A 178 -20.33 1.04 1.57
C VAL A 178 -21.46 0.16 2.13
N LEU A 179 -22.70 0.64 2.03
CA LEU A 179 -23.85 0.10 2.76
C LEU A 179 -24.85 -0.60 1.82
N GLY A 180 -25.02 -1.92 1.97
CA GLY A 180 -26.15 -2.63 1.36
C GLY A 180 -27.43 -2.53 2.20
N ASP A 181 -28.59 -2.79 1.57
CA ASP A 181 -29.91 -2.69 2.21
C ASP A 181 -30.22 -3.82 3.21
N GLY A 182 -29.35 -4.84 3.30
CA GLY A 182 -29.58 -6.02 4.13
C GLY A 182 -30.56 -7.04 3.54
N VAL A 183 -31.05 -6.82 2.31
CA VAL A 183 -31.85 -7.77 1.53
C VAL A 183 -31.19 -8.02 0.17
N ASN A 184 -31.95 -8.38 -0.88
CA ASN A 184 -31.41 -8.64 -2.21
C ASN A 184 -32.50 -8.42 -3.28
N PRO A 185 -32.31 -7.54 -4.29
CA PRO A 185 -31.12 -6.74 -4.60
C PRO A 185 -31.28 -5.22 -4.39
N ALA A 186 -30.57 -4.63 -3.42
CA ALA A 186 -29.89 -3.34 -3.58
C ALA A 186 -28.59 -3.30 -2.76
N SER A 187 -27.45 -3.48 -3.45
CA SER A 187 -26.12 -3.41 -2.82
C SER A 187 -25.38 -2.16 -3.30
N ALA A 188 -24.83 -1.39 -2.35
CA ALA A 188 -23.83 -0.37 -2.65
C ALA A 188 -22.57 -1.01 -3.23
N SER A 189 -21.85 -0.30 -4.10
CA SER A 189 -20.50 -0.74 -4.52
C SER A 189 -19.49 0.40 -4.64
N ALA A 190 -18.22 0.07 -4.40
CA ALA A 190 -17.09 1.00 -4.55
C ALA A 190 -15.93 0.35 -5.31
N THR A 191 -15.38 1.07 -6.30
CA THR A 191 -14.09 0.78 -6.94
C THR A 191 -13.10 1.86 -6.51
N ILE A 192 -11.94 1.47 -5.99
CA ILE A 192 -11.00 2.36 -5.32
C ILE A 192 -9.58 2.08 -5.84
N GLU A 193 -8.95 3.06 -6.49
CA GLU A 193 -7.70 2.84 -7.24
C GLU A 193 -6.69 3.97 -7.05
N ARG A 194 -5.44 3.67 -6.67
CA ARG A 194 -4.41 4.69 -6.38
C ARG A 194 -4.91 5.72 -5.33
N VAL A 195 -5.41 5.22 -4.20
CA VAL A 195 -5.99 6.03 -3.11
C VAL A 195 -5.21 5.84 -1.81
N THR A 196 -5.19 6.89 -0.99
CA THR A 196 -4.58 6.88 0.36
C THR A 196 -5.62 7.20 1.43
N PHE A 197 -5.80 6.29 2.39
CA PHE A 197 -6.62 6.51 3.58
C PHE A 197 -5.70 6.75 4.79
N THR A 198 -5.83 7.91 5.46
CA THR A 198 -5.03 8.19 6.66
C THR A 198 -5.73 9.09 7.68
N GLY A 199 -5.52 8.83 8.98
CA GLY A 199 -6.10 9.62 10.07
C GLY A 199 -7.61 9.52 10.23
N ASN A 200 -8.28 8.63 9.51
CA ASN A 200 -9.72 8.41 9.61
C ASN A 200 -10.07 7.56 10.84
N ARG A 201 -11.23 7.81 11.46
CA ARG A 201 -11.63 7.19 12.73
C ARG A 201 -13.07 6.69 12.70
N ALA A 202 -13.30 5.41 12.95
CA ALA A 202 -14.64 4.90 13.23
C ALA A 202 -14.86 4.78 14.74
N ALA A 203 -16.02 5.21 15.24
CA ALA A 203 -16.39 4.95 16.64
C ALA A 203 -16.65 3.45 16.91
N SER A 204 -16.93 2.66 15.88
CA SER A 204 -17.11 1.20 15.99
C SER A 204 -16.34 0.41 14.92
N LEU A 205 -16.72 0.47 13.63
CA LEU A 205 -16.20 -0.47 12.61
C LEU A 205 -15.57 0.23 11.39
N GLY A 206 -14.39 -0.23 10.96
CA GLY A 206 -13.81 0.21 9.68
C GLY A 206 -13.27 1.63 9.73
N GLY A 207 -12.09 1.84 10.31
CA GLY A 207 -11.51 3.18 10.48
C GLY A 207 -11.26 3.89 9.15
N ALA A 208 -10.67 3.21 8.17
CA ALA A 208 -10.60 3.68 6.78
C ALA A 208 -11.89 3.35 6.01
N LEU A 209 -12.30 2.08 6.03
CA LEU A 209 -13.38 1.55 5.20
C LEU A 209 -14.27 0.56 5.96
N SER A 210 -15.58 0.75 5.92
CA SER A 210 -16.58 -0.24 6.31
C SER A 210 -17.33 -0.75 5.09
N VAL A 211 -17.48 -2.06 4.97
CA VAL A 211 -18.30 -2.73 3.95
C VAL A 211 -19.38 -3.52 4.67
N PHE A 212 -20.63 -3.07 4.57
CA PHE A 212 -21.71 -3.44 5.50
C PHE A 212 -22.97 -3.94 4.78
N ASN A 213 -23.70 -4.87 5.39
CA ASN A 213 -25.02 -5.36 4.95
C ASN A 213 -25.14 -5.72 3.45
N GLY A 214 -24.11 -6.32 2.85
CA GLY A 214 -24.10 -6.70 1.44
C GLY A 214 -23.47 -5.69 0.49
N GLY A 215 -22.86 -4.61 1.00
CA GLY A 215 -22.01 -3.75 0.20
C GLY A 215 -20.82 -4.50 -0.42
N SER A 216 -20.27 -3.96 -1.50
CA SER A 216 -19.13 -4.54 -2.22
C SER A 216 -18.01 -3.52 -2.47
N ALA A 217 -16.75 -3.86 -2.20
CA ALA A 217 -15.61 -2.99 -2.48
C ALA A 217 -14.49 -3.71 -3.26
N THR A 218 -13.95 -3.06 -4.29
CA THR A 218 -12.74 -3.51 -5.00
C THR A 218 -11.66 -2.46 -4.90
N LEU A 219 -10.49 -2.84 -4.38
CA LEU A 219 -9.37 -1.96 -4.09
C LEU A 219 -8.13 -2.39 -4.87
N THR A 220 -7.50 -1.48 -5.61
CA THR A 220 -6.24 -1.75 -6.34
C THR A 220 -5.22 -0.64 -6.13
N ASN A 221 -3.97 -0.99 -5.78
CA ASN A 221 -2.92 -0.01 -5.49
C ASN A 221 -3.34 1.01 -4.41
N VAL A 222 -3.86 0.54 -3.27
CA VAL A 222 -4.38 1.40 -2.19
C VAL A 222 -3.48 1.36 -0.94
N THR A 223 -3.27 2.51 -0.30
CA THR A 223 -2.52 2.65 0.95
C THR A 223 -3.49 2.99 2.08
N MET A 224 -3.47 2.22 3.18
CA MET A 224 -4.26 2.49 4.39
C MET A 224 -3.34 2.53 5.60
N THR A 225 -3.15 3.70 6.19
CA THR A 225 -2.27 3.84 7.36
C THR A 225 -2.64 4.94 8.33
N GLY A 226 -2.50 4.68 9.63
CA GLY A 226 -2.85 5.63 10.70
C GLY A 226 -4.35 5.85 10.88
N ASN A 227 -5.20 4.92 10.43
CA ASN A 227 -6.65 4.95 10.68
C ASN A 227 -6.98 4.15 11.95
N SER A 228 -8.07 4.48 12.65
CA SER A 228 -8.47 3.72 13.85
C SER A 228 -9.97 3.41 13.94
N ALA A 229 -10.29 2.34 14.65
CA ALA A 229 -11.64 1.94 15.01
C ALA A 229 -11.75 1.80 16.53
N GLY A 230 -12.85 2.27 17.11
CA GLY A 230 -13.19 2.02 18.52
C GLY A 230 -13.33 0.52 18.79
N ASN A 231 -14.00 -0.22 17.89
CA ASN A 231 -14.08 -1.67 17.96
C ASN A 231 -13.10 -2.29 16.94
N SER A 232 -13.60 -2.78 15.80
CA SER A 232 -12.87 -3.72 14.93
C SER A 232 -12.59 -3.18 13.52
N GLY A 233 -11.48 -3.62 12.92
CA GLY A 233 -11.09 -3.21 11.57
C GLY A 233 -10.59 -1.77 11.53
N GLY A 234 -9.43 -1.50 12.15
CA GLY A 234 -8.83 -0.16 12.17
C GLY A 234 -8.55 0.39 10.76
N GLY A 235 -8.11 -0.48 9.84
CA GLY A 235 -8.16 -0.23 8.40
C GLY A 235 -9.56 -0.56 7.84
N ILE A 236 -9.82 -1.85 7.61
CA ILE A 236 -11.04 -2.33 6.94
C ILE A 236 -11.88 -3.19 7.89
N SER A 237 -13.20 -2.97 7.92
CA SER A 237 -14.16 -3.92 8.47
C SER A 237 -15.13 -4.41 7.41
N VAL A 238 -15.20 -5.73 7.19
CA VAL A 238 -16.22 -6.39 6.35
C VAL A 238 -17.22 -7.06 7.30
N SER A 239 -18.48 -6.60 7.28
CA SER A 239 -19.42 -6.92 8.34
C SER A 239 -20.89 -6.83 7.93
N ARG A 240 -21.78 -7.09 8.88
CA ARG A 240 -23.24 -7.01 8.76
C ARG A 240 -23.88 -6.80 10.13
N ASP A 241 -25.12 -6.34 10.12
CA ASP A 241 -26.03 -6.47 11.25
C ASP A 241 -26.28 -7.97 11.56
N GLN A 242 -26.38 -8.29 12.85
CA GLN A 242 -26.64 -9.63 13.37
C GLN A 242 -28.12 -9.87 13.68
N ALA A 243 -28.96 -8.83 13.63
CA ALA A 243 -30.42 -8.96 13.73
C ALA A 243 -31.07 -9.46 12.42
N LEU A 244 -30.36 -9.39 11.29
CA LEU A 244 -30.87 -9.84 9.98
C LEU A 244 -30.88 -11.37 9.89
N ALA A 245 -32.03 -11.94 9.53
CA ALA A 245 -32.25 -13.39 9.53
C ALA A 245 -31.74 -14.12 8.27
N SER A 246 -31.48 -13.41 7.17
CA SER A 246 -30.89 -13.95 5.93
C SER A 246 -30.20 -12.83 5.12
N PRO A 247 -29.18 -12.16 5.68
CA PRO A 247 -28.55 -11.01 5.03
C PRO A 247 -27.68 -11.40 3.84
N PRO A 248 -27.48 -10.49 2.88
CA PRO A 248 -26.50 -10.64 1.82
C PRO A 248 -25.06 -10.71 2.35
N VAL A 249 -24.16 -11.28 1.55
CA VAL A 249 -22.72 -11.35 1.83
C VAL A 249 -22.08 -9.99 1.57
N SER A 250 -21.44 -9.38 2.58
CA SER A 250 -20.55 -8.24 2.37
C SER A 250 -19.21 -8.73 1.80
N VAL A 251 -18.71 -8.08 0.74
CA VAL A 251 -17.51 -8.52 0.01
C VAL A 251 -16.51 -7.38 -0.16
N ALA A 252 -15.25 -7.61 0.19
CA ALA A 252 -14.14 -6.75 -0.20
C ALA A 252 -13.07 -7.56 -0.96
N THR A 253 -12.51 -6.98 -2.02
CA THR A 253 -11.46 -7.58 -2.84
C THR A 253 -10.26 -6.64 -2.91
N LEU A 254 -9.10 -7.12 -2.45
CA LEU A 254 -7.84 -6.39 -2.37
C LEU A 254 -6.85 -6.92 -3.42
N ASN A 255 -6.24 -6.03 -4.21
CA ASN A 255 -5.08 -6.36 -5.02
C ASN A 255 -4.01 -5.27 -4.94
N ASN A 256 -2.74 -5.64 -4.68
CA ASN A 256 -1.66 -4.66 -4.50
C ASN A 256 -2.04 -3.57 -3.46
N VAL A 257 -2.45 -3.98 -2.25
CA VAL A 257 -2.90 -3.05 -1.18
C VAL A 257 -1.95 -3.11 0.02
N THR A 258 -1.63 -1.96 0.63
CA THR A 258 -0.79 -1.87 1.85
C THR A 258 -1.63 -1.38 3.03
N ILE A 259 -1.83 -2.24 4.04
CA ILE A 259 -2.59 -1.95 5.26
C ILE A 259 -1.63 -2.04 6.47
N THR A 260 -1.24 -0.88 7.02
CA THR A 260 -0.20 -0.82 8.06
C THR A 260 -0.39 0.32 9.05
N GLY A 261 -0.02 0.14 10.33
CA GLY A 261 -0.12 1.19 11.35
C GLY A 261 -1.54 1.64 11.67
N ASN A 262 -2.56 0.85 11.32
CA ASN A 262 -3.96 1.10 11.71
C ASN A 262 -4.26 0.50 13.09
N THR A 263 -5.31 0.96 13.78
CA THR A 263 -5.60 0.62 15.19
C THR A 263 -7.03 0.10 15.40
N ALA A 264 -7.18 -1.05 16.09
CA ALA A 264 -8.42 -1.49 16.72
C ALA A 264 -8.38 -1.26 18.25
N ASP A 265 -9.53 -1.33 18.92
CA ASP A 265 -9.72 -1.06 20.37
C ASP A 265 -9.23 0.34 20.79
N ASP A 266 -9.43 1.36 19.94
CA ASP A 266 -8.83 2.69 20.13
C ASP A 266 -9.30 3.42 21.42
N ASP A 267 -10.49 3.10 21.92
CA ASP A 267 -11.03 3.62 23.19
C ASP A 267 -10.65 2.78 24.42
N ARG A 268 -10.13 1.55 24.21
CA ARG A 268 -9.71 0.57 25.24
C ARG A 268 -10.84 0.07 26.12
N ASN A 269 -11.82 -0.59 25.48
CA ASN A 269 -12.98 -1.17 26.15
C ASN A 269 -13.01 -2.72 26.13
N ASP A 270 -11.98 -3.36 25.56
CA ASP A 270 -11.81 -4.81 25.41
C ASP A 270 -12.77 -5.44 24.37
N ILE A 271 -13.31 -4.65 23.43
CA ILE A 271 -14.27 -5.07 22.38
C ILE A 271 -13.78 -4.65 20.97
N GLY A 272 -12.48 -4.47 20.79
CA GLY A 272 -11.83 -4.28 19.49
C GLY A 272 -10.98 -5.46 19.04
N GLU A 273 -10.88 -5.66 17.72
CA GLU A 273 -10.19 -6.80 17.09
C GLU A 273 -9.78 -6.46 15.65
N GLY A 274 -8.65 -6.98 15.16
CA GLY A 274 -8.25 -6.84 13.75
C GLY A 274 -7.89 -5.40 13.37
N GLY A 275 -6.78 -4.89 13.92
CA GLY A 275 -6.31 -3.51 13.69
C GLY A 275 -6.08 -3.15 12.22
N GLY A 276 -5.52 -4.06 11.43
CA GLY A 276 -5.46 -3.92 9.97
C GLY A 276 -6.82 -4.20 9.33
N VAL A 277 -7.30 -5.44 9.44
CA VAL A 277 -8.60 -5.88 8.87
C VAL A 277 -9.41 -6.73 9.85
N SER A 278 -10.75 -6.62 9.80
CA SER A 278 -11.67 -7.49 10.53
C SER A 278 -12.79 -7.99 9.63
N VAL A 279 -12.96 -9.30 9.53
CA VAL A 279 -14.06 -9.97 8.82
C VAL A 279 -14.98 -10.62 9.84
N ARG A 280 -16.15 -10.03 10.09
CA ARG A 280 -17.12 -10.67 11.01
C ARG A 280 -17.85 -11.79 10.28
N VAL A 281 -17.68 -13.01 10.78
CA VAL A 281 -18.32 -14.25 10.31
C VAL A 281 -19.30 -14.78 11.36
N ASP A 282 -20.29 -15.53 10.91
CA ASP A 282 -21.33 -16.10 11.76
C ASP A 282 -21.84 -17.44 11.20
N SER A 283 -22.81 -18.05 11.90
CA SER A 283 -23.33 -19.38 11.57
C SER A 283 -24.26 -19.43 10.34
N LEU A 284 -24.63 -18.28 9.76
CA LEU A 284 -25.55 -18.19 8.61
C LEU A 284 -24.84 -17.68 7.35
N VAL A 285 -23.88 -16.76 7.49
CA VAL A 285 -23.17 -16.13 6.35
C VAL A 285 -21.68 -15.97 6.67
N ILE A 286 -20.84 -16.27 5.68
CA ILE A 286 -19.40 -15.97 5.71
C ILE A 286 -19.17 -14.76 4.82
N ASN A 287 -18.98 -13.59 5.44
CA ASN A 287 -18.51 -12.39 4.75
C ASN A 287 -17.10 -12.62 4.17
N GLN A 288 -16.79 -11.96 3.06
CA GLN A 288 -15.59 -12.28 2.27
C GLN A 288 -14.62 -11.11 2.19
N LEU A 289 -13.39 -11.33 2.67
CA LEU A 289 -12.24 -10.51 2.31
C LEU A 289 -11.33 -11.35 1.41
N ASN A 290 -11.38 -11.08 0.11
CA ASN A 290 -10.54 -11.69 -0.91
C ASN A 290 -9.27 -10.84 -1.05
N LEU A 291 -8.07 -11.46 -1.05
CA LEU A 291 -6.82 -10.70 -1.14
C LEU A 291 -5.74 -11.38 -1.99
N ARG A 292 -5.06 -10.56 -2.80
CA ARG A 292 -3.84 -10.90 -3.54
C ARG A 292 -2.84 -9.76 -3.44
N ASN A 293 -1.53 -10.05 -3.52
CA ASN A 293 -0.46 -9.06 -3.54
C ASN A 293 -0.60 -8.02 -2.41
N THR A 294 -1.12 -8.43 -1.24
CA THR A 294 -1.56 -7.50 -0.20
C THR A 294 -0.71 -7.64 1.06
N ILE A 295 -0.31 -6.50 1.61
CA ILE A 295 0.38 -6.39 2.89
C ILE A 295 -0.63 -6.04 3.98
N ILE A 296 -0.65 -6.81 5.05
CA ILE A 296 -1.33 -6.50 6.31
C ILE A 296 -0.32 -6.66 7.45
N SER A 297 0.34 -5.58 7.83
CA SER A 297 1.54 -5.65 8.67
C SER A 297 1.72 -4.45 9.57
N ASP A 298 2.17 -4.70 10.80
CA ASP A 298 2.54 -3.66 11.78
C ASP A 298 1.38 -2.73 12.15
N ASN A 299 0.16 -3.28 12.11
CA ASN A 299 -1.02 -2.67 12.70
C ASN A 299 -1.06 -2.95 14.23
N ALA A 300 -2.01 -2.31 14.90
CA ALA A 300 -2.18 -2.36 16.35
C ALA A 300 -3.61 -2.77 16.73
N ASP A 301 -3.71 -3.55 17.79
CA ASP A 301 -4.91 -3.74 18.58
C ASP A 301 -4.50 -3.36 20.01
N ARG A 302 -5.34 -2.61 20.70
CA ARG A 302 -5.04 -1.96 21.98
C ARG A 302 -5.71 -2.63 23.18
N SER A 303 -6.39 -3.75 22.95
CA SER A 303 -7.00 -4.59 23.97
C SER A 303 -6.02 -4.88 25.13
N PRO A 304 -6.37 -4.55 26.38
CA PRO A 304 -5.43 -4.65 27.49
C PRO A 304 -5.16 -6.12 27.87
N SER A 305 -3.88 -6.44 28.10
CA SER A 305 -3.48 -7.76 28.60
C SER A 305 -4.22 -8.08 29.92
N PRO A 306 -4.90 -9.24 30.05
CA PRO A 306 -4.64 -10.49 29.33
C PRO A 306 -5.63 -10.81 28.19
N ALA A 307 -6.20 -9.82 27.51
CA ALA A 307 -6.98 -10.05 26.29
C ALA A 307 -6.17 -10.84 25.23
N ASN A 308 -6.89 -11.57 24.37
CA ASN A 308 -6.33 -11.92 23.07
C ASN A 308 -6.14 -10.63 22.28
N VAL A 309 -5.04 -10.52 21.53
CA VAL A 309 -4.74 -9.34 20.73
C VAL A 309 -4.51 -9.80 19.30
N ASN A 310 -5.28 -9.28 18.34
CA ASN A 310 -5.20 -9.63 16.92
C ASN A 310 -4.89 -8.37 16.08
N PRO A 311 -3.61 -7.92 16.01
CA PRO A 311 -3.30 -6.58 15.49
C PRO A 311 -3.48 -6.42 13.98
N ASP A 312 -3.11 -7.42 13.18
CA ASP A 312 -3.12 -7.29 11.72
C ASP A 312 -4.45 -7.75 11.10
N CYS A 313 -4.97 -8.91 11.49
CA CYS A 313 -6.22 -9.44 10.96
C CYS A 313 -7.10 -10.08 12.05
N PHE A 314 -8.41 -10.11 11.82
CA PHE A 314 -9.39 -10.89 12.58
C PHE A 314 -10.44 -11.51 11.64
N GLY A 315 -10.91 -12.71 11.96
CA GLY A 315 -11.90 -13.47 11.19
C GLY A 315 -11.29 -14.36 10.10
N ILE A 316 -12.10 -14.70 9.10
CA ILE A 316 -11.71 -15.57 7.98
C ILE A 316 -11.31 -14.73 6.78
N LEU A 317 -10.07 -14.92 6.31
CA LEU A 317 -9.52 -14.26 5.12
C LEU A 317 -9.41 -15.26 3.97
N ASN A 318 -9.84 -14.89 2.76
CA ASN A 318 -9.74 -15.73 1.57
C ASN A 318 -8.55 -15.29 0.70
N SER A 319 -7.40 -15.94 0.88
CA SER A 319 -6.21 -15.68 0.09
C SER A 319 -6.38 -16.17 -1.35
N LEU A 320 -6.00 -15.33 -2.30
CA LEU A 320 -5.87 -15.66 -3.72
C LEU A 320 -4.39 -15.87 -4.11
N GLY A 321 -3.49 -15.97 -3.12
CA GLY A 321 -2.04 -16.12 -3.24
C GLY A 321 -1.27 -14.81 -3.02
N TYR A 322 0.01 -14.94 -2.71
CA TYR A 322 0.99 -13.86 -2.63
C TYR A 322 0.57 -12.71 -1.69
N ASN A 323 0.28 -13.02 -0.42
CA ASN A 323 -0.04 -12.02 0.61
C ASN A 323 0.93 -12.08 1.79
N LEU A 324 1.32 -10.91 2.32
CA LEU A 324 2.12 -10.80 3.54
C LEU A 324 1.21 -10.41 4.70
N ILE A 325 1.10 -11.26 5.71
CA ILE A 325 0.37 -10.95 6.96
C ILE A 325 1.29 -11.19 8.16
N HIS A 326 1.72 -10.12 8.83
CA HIS A 326 2.76 -10.22 9.87
C HIS A 326 2.26 -11.03 11.07
N ARG A 327 1.16 -10.62 11.72
CA ARG A 327 0.61 -11.32 12.88
C ARG A 327 -0.67 -12.08 12.51
N VAL A 328 -0.53 -13.40 12.37
CA VAL A 328 -1.65 -14.34 12.22
C VAL A 328 -1.78 -15.11 13.54
N THR A 329 -2.85 -14.85 14.26
CA THR A 329 -3.11 -15.32 15.61
C THR A 329 -4.34 -16.24 15.62
N GLU A 330 -4.13 -17.55 15.55
CA GLU A 330 -5.22 -18.53 15.57
C GLU A 330 -5.79 -18.69 17.00
N PRO A 331 -7.13 -18.78 17.19
CA PRO A 331 -8.20 -18.84 16.18
C PRO A 331 -8.79 -17.47 15.81
N GLY A 332 -8.14 -16.36 16.19
CA GLY A 332 -8.62 -15.00 15.93
C GLY A 332 -8.52 -14.57 14.46
N CYS A 333 -7.51 -15.04 13.72
CA CYS A 333 -7.37 -14.85 12.28
C CYS A 333 -6.97 -16.13 11.56
N THR A 334 -7.82 -16.61 10.66
CA THR A 334 -7.62 -17.83 9.88
C THR A 334 -7.56 -17.52 8.38
N ILE A 335 -6.54 -18.01 7.68
CA ILE A 335 -6.34 -17.77 6.25
C ILE A 335 -6.71 -19.04 5.46
N LEU A 336 -7.67 -18.91 4.55
CA LEU A 336 -8.13 -19.97 3.63
C LEU A 336 -7.76 -19.62 2.17
N GLY A 337 -8.14 -20.51 1.24
CA GLY A 337 -7.94 -20.30 -0.19
C GLY A 337 -6.57 -20.74 -0.71
N THR A 338 -6.02 -19.99 -1.66
CA THR A 338 -4.70 -20.23 -2.25
C THR A 338 -3.61 -19.64 -1.35
N LEU A 339 -2.78 -20.50 -0.77
CA LEU A 339 -1.68 -20.08 0.14
C LEU A 339 -0.31 -19.94 -0.58
N THR A 340 -0.25 -20.19 -1.89
CA THR A 340 0.97 -20.03 -2.71
C THR A 340 1.53 -18.62 -2.57
N GLY A 341 2.81 -18.48 -2.25
CA GLY A 341 3.49 -17.18 -2.11
C GLY A 341 3.13 -16.38 -0.85
N ASN A 342 2.23 -16.86 0.02
CA ASN A 342 1.91 -16.15 1.25
C ASN A 342 3.08 -16.18 2.24
N LEU A 343 3.36 -15.02 2.85
CA LEU A 343 4.36 -14.86 3.91
C LEU A 343 3.65 -14.48 5.21
N THR A 344 3.85 -15.27 6.26
CA THR A 344 3.29 -15.00 7.60
C THR A 344 4.38 -14.94 8.65
N GLY A 345 4.10 -14.34 9.81
CA GLY A 345 5.04 -14.24 10.93
C GLY A 345 6.20 -13.25 10.72
N ASN A 346 6.17 -12.45 9.65
CA ASN A 346 7.25 -11.55 9.24
C ASN A 346 6.69 -10.13 9.02
N SER A 347 7.34 -9.10 9.58
CA SER A 347 7.02 -7.70 9.28
C SER A 347 7.36 -7.37 7.81
N ALA A 348 6.48 -6.61 7.16
CA ALA A 348 6.70 -6.03 5.83
C ALA A 348 7.72 -4.89 5.83
N ARG A 349 8.23 -4.47 7.00
CA ARG A 349 9.13 -3.33 7.18
C ARG A 349 8.65 -2.08 6.43
N PRO A 350 7.42 -1.61 6.68
CA PRO A 350 6.90 -0.41 6.07
C PRO A 350 7.73 0.83 6.45
N ALA A 351 7.90 1.75 5.51
CA ALA A 351 8.39 3.09 5.77
C ALA A 351 7.28 3.97 6.39
N ALA A 352 7.60 5.24 6.64
CA ALA A 352 6.56 6.25 6.92
C ALA A 352 5.70 6.52 5.67
N LEU A 353 4.48 7.00 5.87
CA LEU A 353 3.67 7.59 4.79
C LEU A 353 4.35 8.86 4.30
N LEU A 354 4.72 8.91 3.02
CA LEU A 354 5.44 10.02 2.40
C LEU A 354 4.92 10.29 0.98
N ASP A 355 5.18 11.50 0.49
CA ASP A 355 5.17 11.74 -0.95
C ASP A 355 6.42 11.08 -1.56
N ASN A 356 6.25 9.90 -2.15
CA ASN A 356 7.28 9.18 -2.89
C ASN A 356 7.12 9.39 -4.41
N GLY A 357 6.48 10.49 -4.82
CA GLY A 357 5.97 10.72 -6.17
C GLY A 357 4.64 10.01 -6.43
N GLY A 358 3.97 10.38 -7.53
CA GLY A 358 2.68 9.82 -7.93
C GLY A 358 1.49 10.76 -7.66
N PRO A 359 0.24 10.25 -7.71
CA PRO A 359 -0.97 11.02 -7.46
C PRO A 359 -1.27 11.20 -5.97
N THR A 360 -0.83 10.26 -5.11
CA THR A 360 -1.16 10.19 -3.69
C THR A 360 0.04 9.74 -2.83
N PRO A 361 0.12 10.15 -1.54
CA PRO A 361 1.18 9.71 -0.64
C PRO A 361 1.14 8.19 -0.39
N THR A 362 2.30 7.54 -0.44
CA THR A 362 2.46 6.08 -0.36
C THR A 362 3.25 5.66 0.87
N VAL A 363 3.07 4.41 1.31
CA VAL A 363 4.02 3.74 2.19
C VAL A 363 4.97 2.91 1.33
N ALA A 364 6.24 3.30 1.33
CA ALA A 364 7.31 2.54 0.70
C ALA A 364 7.73 1.31 1.53
N LEU A 365 8.43 0.36 0.90
CA LEU A 365 9.08 -0.75 1.60
C LEU A 365 10.51 -0.35 1.99
N LEU A 366 10.96 -0.75 3.18
CA LEU A 366 12.35 -0.55 3.59
C LEU A 366 13.26 -1.65 3.03
N SER A 367 14.52 -1.31 2.75
CA SER A 367 15.54 -2.24 2.23
C SER A 367 15.59 -3.56 3.02
N GLY A 368 15.49 -4.69 2.31
CA GLY A 368 15.40 -6.01 2.93
C GLY A 368 14.06 -6.29 3.62
N SER A 369 12.99 -5.65 3.16
CA SER A 369 11.62 -6.11 3.38
C SER A 369 11.39 -7.44 2.65
N PRO A 370 10.70 -8.42 3.26
CA PRO A 370 10.34 -9.67 2.60
C PRO A 370 9.18 -9.52 1.59
N ALA A 371 8.61 -8.32 1.41
CA ALA A 371 7.58 -8.03 0.40
C ALA A 371 8.13 -7.59 -0.97
N ILE A 372 9.45 -7.35 -1.05
CA ILE A 372 10.13 -6.92 -2.29
C ILE A 372 10.39 -8.16 -3.16
N ASP A 373 10.06 -8.09 -4.46
CA ASP A 373 10.18 -9.19 -5.44
C ASP A 373 9.47 -10.51 -5.05
N THR A 374 8.44 -10.48 -4.20
CA THR A 374 7.74 -11.68 -3.69
C THR A 374 6.24 -11.76 -3.99
N GLY A 375 5.71 -10.85 -4.80
CA GLY A 375 4.33 -10.87 -5.30
C GLY A 375 4.08 -11.87 -6.44
N ASP A 376 2.82 -11.93 -6.89
CA ASP A 376 2.37 -12.79 -7.98
C ASP A 376 2.98 -12.35 -9.33
N PRO A 377 3.72 -13.21 -10.05
CA PRO A 377 4.47 -12.81 -11.24
C PRO A 377 3.63 -12.59 -12.50
N ALA A 378 2.32 -12.87 -12.51
CA ALA A 378 1.48 -12.70 -13.71
C ALA A 378 0.97 -11.25 -13.90
N VAL A 379 1.93 -10.36 -14.16
CA VAL A 379 1.76 -8.94 -14.54
C VAL A 379 0.64 -8.75 -15.56
N GLY A 380 -0.21 -7.74 -15.33
CA GLY A 380 -1.38 -7.45 -16.17
C GLY A 380 -2.60 -8.32 -15.88
N SER A 381 -2.56 -9.16 -14.84
CA SER A 381 -3.71 -9.93 -14.39
C SER A 381 -3.80 -10.01 -12.86
N SER A 382 -2.90 -10.75 -12.22
CA SER A 382 -2.75 -10.82 -10.77
C SER A 382 -1.98 -9.62 -10.23
N CYS A 383 -0.82 -9.32 -10.81
CA CYS A 383 -0.06 -8.11 -10.52
C CYS A 383 -0.56 -6.95 -11.39
N ALA A 384 -0.86 -5.80 -10.76
CA ALA A 384 -1.25 -4.59 -11.48
C ALA A 384 -0.09 -4.05 -12.33
N VAL A 385 -0.36 -3.58 -13.55
CA VAL A 385 0.67 -3.13 -14.52
C VAL A 385 1.52 -1.95 -14.01
N THR A 386 0.99 -1.19 -13.05
CA THR A 386 1.69 -0.13 -12.33
C THR A 386 1.38 -0.22 -10.83
N ASP A 387 2.14 0.50 -10.00
CA ASP A 387 1.88 0.72 -8.58
C ASP A 387 0.98 1.96 -8.31
N GLN A 388 0.81 2.34 -7.04
CA GLN A 388 0.02 3.52 -6.66
C GLN A 388 0.51 4.82 -7.30
N ARG A 389 1.80 4.89 -7.66
CA ARG A 389 2.45 6.08 -8.19
C ARG A 389 2.43 6.14 -9.72
N GLY A 390 1.96 5.07 -10.36
CA GLY A 390 2.05 4.89 -11.82
C GLY A 390 3.39 4.30 -12.30
N ILE A 391 4.25 3.82 -11.39
CA ILE A 391 5.51 3.16 -11.76
C ILE A 391 5.21 1.74 -12.26
N THR A 392 5.77 1.37 -13.42
CA THR A 392 5.54 0.07 -14.07
C THR A 392 6.10 -1.10 -13.28
N ARG A 393 5.38 -2.23 -13.28
CA ARG A 393 5.82 -3.51 -12.71
C ARG A 393 6.22 -4.52 -13.80
N PRO A 394 7.14 -5.49 -13.55
CA PRO A 394 7.91 -5.69 -12.32
C PRO A 394 9.23 -4.90 -12.32
N ILE A 395 9.80 -4.66 -11.15
CA ILE A 395 11.14 -4.06 -10.97
C ILE A 395 11.96 -4.93 -10.01
N ASP A 396 13.22 -5.22 -10.36
CA ASP A 396 14.21 -5.88 -9.48
C ASP A 396 14.57 -4.94 -8.32
N GLY A 397 13.71 -4.93 -7.30
CA GLY A 397 13.78 -4.06 -6.13
C GLY A 397 14.75 -4.56 -5.08
N ASN A 398 15.14 -5.85 -5.12
CA ASN A 398 16.11 -6.46 -4.22
C ASN A 398 17.55 -6.45 -4.79
N GLY A 399 17.71 -6.44 -6.12
CA GLY A 399 18.98 -6.34 -6.83
C GLY A 399 19.72 -7.68 -7.00
N ASP A 400 19.00 -8.79 -7.16
CA ASP A 400 19.58 -10.11 -7.47
C ASP A 400 19.55 -10.48 -8.97
N GLY A 401 18.89 -9.65 -9.79
CA GLY A 401 18.74 -9.83 -11.23
C GLY A 401 17.40 -10.47 -11.65
N LEU A 402 16.47 -10.72 -10.73
CA LEU A 402 15.18 -11.37 -11.00
C LEU A 402 13.99 -10.49 -10.60
N ALA A 403 13.63 -9.53 -11.45
CA ALA A 403 12.46 -8.68 -11.26
C ALA A 403 11.15 -9.48 -11.12
N ALA A 404 10.48 -9.34 -9.99
CA ALA A 404 9.11 -9.76 -9.75
C ALA A 404 8.29 -8.56 -9.24
N CYS A 405 6.97 -8.71 -9.09
CA CYS A 405 6.16 -7.64 -8.53
C CYS A 405 6.31 -7.60 -7.01
N ASP A 406 6.28 -6.41 -6.41
CA ASP A 406 6.17 -6.30 -4.96
C ASP A 406 4.76 -6.67 -4.47
N MET A 407 4.68 -7.17 -3.24
CA MET A 407 3.44 -7.14 -2.48
C MET A 407 3.14 -5.71 -1.99
N GLY A 408 1.87 -5.32 -2.03
CA GLY A 408 1.39 -4.00 -1.61
C GLY A 408 1.22 -3.01 -2.76
N ALA A 409 0.96 -1.76 -2.37
CA ALA A 409 0.62 -0.65 -3.27
C ALA A 409 1.82 0.10 -3.86
N PHE A 410 3.03 -0.28 -3.50
CA PHE A 410 4.29 0.32 -3.93
C PHE A 410 5.10 -0.69 -4.74
N GLU A 411 5.94 -0.23 -5.66
CA GLU A 411 6.99 -1.04 -6.29
C GLU A 411 8.37 -0.48 -5.89
N ASN A 412 9.21 -1.29 -5.24
CA ASN A 412 10.50 -0.83 -4.77
C ASN A 412 11.44 -0.56 -5.96
N PRO A 413 12.04 0.65 -6.08
CA PRO A 413 13.04 0.90 -7.10
C PRO A 413 14.27 0.01 -6.84
N PRO A 414 15.11 -0.26 -7.87
CA PRO A 414 16.29 -1.08 -7.67
C PRO A 414 17.21 -0.47 -6.61
N PRO A 415 17.98 -1.30 -5.88
CA PRO A 415 18.97 -0.78 -4.94
C PRO A 415 19.91 0.19 -5.67
N GLY A 416 20.21 1.32 -5.03
CA GLY A 416 21.18 2.27 -5.58
C GLY A 416 22.53 1.59 -5.85
N PRO A 417 23.36 2.18 -6.74
CA PRO A 417 24.73 1.71 -6.90
C PRO A 417 25.48 1.78 -5.56
N ALA A 418 26.43 0.89 -5.36
CA ALA A 418 27.21 0.80 -4.13
C ALA A 418 28.64 1.23 -4.40
N ASP A 419 29.03 2.41 -3.91
CA ASP A 419 30.42 2.90 -3.89
C ASP A 419 31.21 2.16 -2.82
N LEU A 420 31.77 1.01 -3.20
CA LEU A 420 32.74 0.31 -2.38
C LEU A 420 34.09 1.01 -2.45
N ALA A 421 34.87 0.91 -1.38
CA ALA A 421 36.29 1.24 -1.42
C ALA A 421 37.08 0.30 -0.53
N LEU A 422 38.34 0.08 -0.90
CA LEU A 422 39.25 -0.85 -0.23
C LEU A 422 40.51 -0.14 0.25
N ALA A 423 40.84 -0.30 1.52
CA ALA A 423 42.16 -0.02 2.05
C ALA A 423 42.84 -1.34 2.46
N LEU A 424 44.11 -1.48 2.10
CA LEU A 424 44.95 -2.61 2.47
C LEU A 424 46.17 -2.06 3.22
N ILE A 425 46.35 -2.47 4.46
CA ILE A 425 47.50 -2.10 5.30
C ILE A 425 48.17 -3.35 5.86
N ASP A 426 49.47 -3.29 6.13
CA ASP A 426 50.27 -4.42 6.59
C ASP A 426 51.04 -4.12 7.87
N SER A 427 51.33 -5.18 8.65
CA SER A 427 52.12 -5.09 9.87
C SER A 427 52.76 -6.43 10.24
N PRO A 428 54.04 -6.46 10.68
CA PRO A 428 54.93 -5.32 10.84
C PRO A 428 55.56 -4.87 9.52
N ASP A 429 55.84 -3.57 9.37
CA ASP A 429 56.75 -3.04 8.34
C ASP A 429 57.95 -2.33 9.00
N PRO A 430 59.20 -2.58 8.58
CA PRO A 430 59.67 -3.75 7.84
C PRO A 430 59.53 -5.06 8.63
N VAL A 431 59.57 -6.18 7.90
CA VAL A 431 59.42 -7.55 8.41
C VAL A 431 60.65 -8.42 8.11
N GLU A 432 61.03 -9.31 9.04
CA GLU A 432 62.10 -10.27 8.80
C GLU A 432 61.64 -11.45 7.89
N PRO A 433 62.51 -11.98 7.01
CA PRO A 433 62.18 -13.18 6.22
C PRO A 433 61.84 -14.37 7.11
N GLY A 434 60.78 -15.11 6.77
CA GLY A 434 60.28 -16.22 7.59
C GLY A 434 59.45 -15.83 8.81
N ALA A 435 59.31 -14.54 9.13
CA ALA A 435 58.35 -14.07 10.13
C ALA A 435 56.93 -13.99 9.56
N THR A 436 55.93 -13.87 10.45
CA THR A 436 54.53 -13.64 10.07
C THR A 436 54.31 -12.16 9.74
N LEU A 437 53.73 -11.91 8.56
CA LEU A 437 53.21 -10.61 8.15
C LEU A 437 51.68 -10.69 8.14
N THR A 438 51.01 -9.65 8.64
CA THR A 438 49.55 -9.55 8.69
C THR A 438 49.09 -8.42 7.79
N TYR A 439 48.31 -8.75 6.76
CA TYR A 439 47.53 -7.77 6.00
C TYR A 439 46.16 -7.59 6.66
N SER A 440 45.68 -6.36 6.71
CA SER A 440 44.33 -5.99 7.14
C SER A 440 43.64 -5.29 5.98
N ALA A 441 42.62 -5.94 5.42
CA ALA A 441 41.75 -5.39 4.40
C ALA A 441 40.51 -4.76 5.05
N ILE A 442 40.32 -3.47 4.81
CA ILE A 442 39.24 -2.64 5.32
C ILE A 442 38.36 -2.26 4.12
N VAL A 443 37.11 -2.70 4.14
CA VAL A 443 36.11 -2.37 3.10
C VAL A 443 35.11 -1.38 3.66
N THR A 444 34.87 -0.30 2.93
CA THR A 444 33.80 0.67 3.18
C THR A 444 32.78 0.62 2.06
N ASN A 445 31.52 0.94 2.34
CA ASN A 445 30.51 1.29 1.33
C ASN A 445 30.02 2.71 1.61
N ALA A 446 30.27 3.65 0.70
CA ALA A 446 29.77 5.02 0.77
C ALA A 446 28.33 5.17 0.22
N GLY A 447 27.84 4.18 -0.54
CA GLY A 447 26.47 4.14 -1.05
C GLY A 447 26.31 4.72 -2.46
N PRO A 448 25.14 5.26 -2.83
CA PRO A 448 23.93 5.41 -2.02
C PRO A 448 23.20 4.09 -1.69
N GLY A 449 23.49 2.97 -2.36
CA GLY A 449 22.88 1.67 -2.09
C GLY A 449 23.71 0.75 -1.19
N ALA A 450 23.12 -0.39 -0.80
CA ALA A 450 23.81 -1.44 -0.05
C ALA A 450 24.55 -2.38 -1.02
N ALA A 451 25.76 -2.79 -0.66
CA ALA A 451 26.55 -3.74 -1.43
C ALA A 451 26.19 -5.18 -1.05
N GLY A 452 25.50 -5.91 -1.93
CA GLY A 452 25.24 -7.34 -1.79
C GLY A 452 26.45 -8.20 -2.15
N SER A 453 26.50 -9.42 -1.57
CA SER A 453 27.50 -10.46 -1.88
C SER A 453 28.94 -9.95 -1.99
N VAL A 454 29.42 -9.22 -0.98
CA VAL A 454 30.72 -8.52 -1.05
C VAL A 454 31.87 -9.53 -1.08
N GLN A 455 32.72 -9.41 -2.10
CA GLN A 455 33.84 -10.31 -2.36
C GLN A 455 35.16 -9.53 -2.31
N ILE A 456 36.22 -10.15 -1.78
CA ILE A 456 37.61 -9.70 -1.91
C ILE A 456 38.41 -10.79 -2.61
N GLN A 457 39.15 -10.41 -3.66
CA GLN A 457 40.24 -11.22 -4.19
C GLN A 457 41.58 -10.60 -3.78
N PHE A 458 42.34 -11.29 -2.92
CA PHE A 458 43.67 -10.89 -2.47
C PHE A 458 44.76 -11.74 -3.15
N THR A 459 45.75 -11.09 -3.74
CA THR A 459 46.93 -11.69 -4.34
C THR A 459 48.10 -11.57 -3.35
N PRO A 460 48.57 -12.69 -2.76
CA PRO A 460 49.70 -12.67 -1.84
C PRO A 460 51.02 -12.33 -2.56
N PRO A 461 52.04 -11.82 -1.86
CA PRO A 461 53.36 -11.59 -2.44
C PRO A 461 53.98 -12.91 -2.97
N PRO A 462 54.69 -12.90 -4.11
CA PRO A 462 55.25 -14.10 -4.71
C PRO A 462 56.13 -14.93 -3.74
N GLY A 463 55.78 -16.19 -3.56
CA GLY A 463 56.49 -17.13 -2.67
C GLY A 463 56.05 -17.10 -1.20
N ALA A 464 55.06 -16.29 -0.82
CA ALA A 464 54.44 -16.38 0.51
C ALA A 464 53.85 -17.77 0.78
N THR A 465 53.90 -18.21 2.03
CA THR A 465 53.38 -19.52 2.47
C THR A 465 52.62 -19.41 3.79
N GLY A 466 51.99 -20.50 4.26
CA GLY A 466 51.32 -20.52 5.57
C GLY A 466 50.16 -19.52 5.70
N ILE A 467 49.46 -19.24 4.60
CA ILE A 467 48.39 -18.24 4.56
C ILE A 467 47.21 -18.69 5.43
N GLN A 468 46.76 -17.81 6.33
CA GLN A 468 45.53 -17.98 7.11
C GLN A 468 44.68 -16.71 7.03
N THR A 469 43.37 -16.87 7.25
CA THR A 469 42.37 -15.79 7.13
C THR A 469 41.48 -15.73 8.36
N GLY A 470 41.15 -14.53 8.82
CA GLY A 470 40.22 -14.30 9.92
C GLY A 470 39.46 -12.98 9.76
N GLY A 471 38.26 -12.90 10.33
CA GLY A 471 37.39 -11.72 10.26
C GLY A 471 35.93 -12.11 10.48
N ALA A 472 35.18 -11.31 11.23
CA ALA A 472 33.79 -11.66 11.56
C ALA A 472 32.88 -11.58 10.33
N GLY A 473 32.22 -12.69 10.00
CA GLY A 473 31.30 -12.78 8.87
C GLY A 473 31.96 -12.96 7.49
N TRP A 474 33.29 -13.16 7.43
CA TRP A 474 34.00 -13.52 6.21
C TRP A 474 34.18 -15.05 6.10
N THR A 475 33.98 -15.58 4.89
CA THR A 475 34.29 -16.97 4.52
C THR A 475 35.30 -16.95 3.38
N CYS A 476 36.45 -17.61 3.54
CA CYS A 476 37.58 -17.51 2.60
C CYS A 476 38.02 -18.87 2.06
N THR A 477 38.41 -18.89 0.78
CA THR A 477 39.10 -20.00 0.12
C THR A 477 40.53 -19.56 -0.22
N VAL A 478 41.53 -20.33 0.22
CA VAL A 478 42.95 -20.04 -0.02
C VAL A 478 43.45 -20.90 -1.19
N ALA A 479 43.88 -20.24 -2.26
CA ALA A 479 44.52 -20.85 -3.43
C ALA A 479 45.76 -20.01 -3.84
N THR A 480 46.03 -19.87 -5.14
CA THR A 480 47.03 -18.92 -5.68
C THR A 480 46.65 -17.46 -5.39
N THR A 481 45.35 -17.16 -5.34
CA THR A 481 44.78 -15.98 -4.67
C THR A 481 43.92 -16.43 -3.50
N VAL A 482 43.70 -15.54 -2.53
CA VAL A 482 42.72 -15.72 -1.46
C VAL A 482 41.42 -15.06 -1.89
N SER A 483 40.35 -15.84 -2.01
CA SER A 483 39.02 -15.34 -2.35
C SER A 483 38.14 -15.40 -1.10
N CYS A 484 37.71 -14.24 -0.61
CA CYS A 484 36.87 -14.11 0.58
C CYS A 484 35.52 -13.50 0.21
N ILE A 485 34.44 -14.03 0.78
CA ILE A 485 33.07 -13.53 0.60
C ILE A 485 32.42 -13.22 1.95
N ARG A 486 31.47 -12.28 1.95
CA ARG A 486 30.56 -12.01 3.07
C ARG A 486 29.18 -11.59 2.58
N GLY A 487 28.21 -11.52 3.49
CA GLY A 487 26.88 -10.97 3.23
C GLY A 487 26.89 -9.46 2.93
N ALA A 488 25.71 -8.83 2.96
CA ALA A 488 25.55 -7.43 2.58
C ALA A 488 26.40 -6.45 3.43
N LEU A 489 26.79 -5.31 2.84
CA LEU A 489 27.36 -4.15 3.52
C LEU A 489 26.42 -2.95 3.33
N GLY A 490 25.91 -2.41 4.44
CA GLY A 490 24.95 -1.30 4.42
C GLY A 490 25.55 0.00 3.86
N VAL A 491 24.67 0.97 3.55
CA VAL A 491 25.05 2.34 3.17
C VAL A 491 25.88 2.99 4.28
N ALA A 492 26.89 3.78 3.89
CA ALA A 492 27.77 4.52 4.80
C ALA A 492 28.39 3.66 5.93
N SER A 493 28.76 2.40 5.63
CA SER A 493 29.22 1.43 6.63
C SER A 493 30.57 0.80 6.30
N VAL A 494 31.21 0.21 7.33
CA VAL A 494 32.53 -0.42 7.25
C VAL A 494 32.38 -1.90 7.61
N ALA A 495 32.95 -2.79 6.80
CA ALA A 495 32.95 -4.21 7.10
C ALA A 495 33.87 -4.53 8.30
N PRO A 496 33.57 -5.57 9.10
CA PRO A 496 34.56 -6.13 10.03
C PRO A 496 35.84 -6.47 9.27
N VAL A 497 36.99 -6.06 9.80
CA VAL A 497 38.29 -6.16 9.12
C VAL A 497 38.60 -7.61 8.74
N LEU A 498 38.96 -7.85 7.48
CA LEU A 498 39.52 -9.12 7.03
C LEU A 498 41.03 -9.10 7.29
N THR A 499 41.49 -9.95 8.18
CA THR A 499 42.92 -10.20 8.43
C THR A 499 43.41 -11.39 7.62
N ILE A 500 44.56 -11.22 6.95
CA ILE A 500 45.23 -12.27 6.17
C ILE A 500 46.68 -12.34 6.67
N THR A 501 47.01 -13.41 7.40
CA THR A 501 48.37 -13.67 7.91
C THR A 501 49.12 -14.59 6.96
N LEU A 502 50.41 -14.35 6.75
CA LEU A 502 51.26 -15.20 5.92
C LEU A 502 52.73 -15.21 6.40
N VAL A 503 53.47 -16.24 6.03
CA VAL A 503 54.91 -16.36 6.26
C VAL A 503 55.68 -15.70 5.12
N VAL A 504 56.57 -14.76 5.47
CA VAL A 504 57.30 -13.93 4.51
C VAL A 504 58.35 -14.75 3.73
N PRO A 505 58.37 -14.69 2.38
CA PRO A 505 59.32 -15.46 1.56
C PRO A 505 60.78 -15.05 1.81
N PRO A 506 61.76 -15.99 1.72
CA PRO A 506 63.19 -15.69 1.83
C PRO A 506 63.68 -14.61 0.86
N GLY A 507 64.64 -13.77 1.30
CA GLY A 507 65.27 -12.73 0.49
C GLY A 507 65.32 -11.38 1.22
N SER A 508 65.48 -10.29 0.46
CA SER A 508 65.42 -8.91 0.94
C SER A 508 64.67 -8.01 -0.06
N GLY A 509 64.51 -6.72 0.26
CA GLY A 509 63.85 -5.74 -0.60
C GLY A 509 62.32 -5.71 -0.43
N THR A 510 61.64 -4.82 -1.15
CA THR A 510 60.18 -4.67 -1.05
C THR A 510 59.44 -5.88 -1.60
N ILE A 511 58.39 -6.29 -0.89
CA ILE A 511 57.38 -7.25 -1.34
C ILE A 511 56.03 -6.52 -1.41
N THR A 512 55.18 -6.88 -2.37
CA THR A 512 53.89 -6.22 -2.58
C THR A 512 52.77 -7.25 -2.63
N ALA A 513 51.66 -6.94 -1.95
CA ALA A 513 50.37 -7.62 -2.12
C ALA A 513 49.37 -6.66 -2.77
N SER A 514 48.36 -7.22 -3.43
CA SER A 514 47.23 -6.46 -3.97
C SER A 514 45.91 -7.10 -3.58
N ALA A 515 44.86 -6.30 -3.43
CA ALA A 515 43.51 -6.80 -3.29
C ALA A 515 42.52 -5.97 -4.11
N ILE A 516 41.44 -6.62 -4.55
CA ILE A 516 40.31 -6.01 -5.25
C ILE A 516 39.04 -6.39 -4.49
N VAL A 517 38.11 -5.45 -4.30
CA VAL A 517 36.77 -5.71 -3.73
C VAL A 517 35.68 -5.53 -4.80
N SER A 518 34.57 -6.25 -4.68
CA SER A 518 33.40 -6.14 -5.55
C SER A 518 32.10 -6.56 -4.86
N SER A 519 30.96 -6.28 -5.50
CA SER A 519 29.60 -6.65 -5.07
C SER A 519 28.72 -7.08 -6.25
N SER A 520 27.47 -7.50 -5.96
CA SER A 520 26.41 -7.67 -6.97
C SER A 520 25.97 -6.35 -7.62
N GLN A 521 25.91 -5.26 -6.84
CA GLN A 521 25.49 -3.94 -7.30
C GLN A 521 26.58 -3.26 -8.14
N PRO A 522 26.23 -2.46 -9.16
CA PRO A 522 27.18 -1.62 -9.88
C PRO A 522 27.87 -0.62 -8.96
N ASP A 523 29.16 -0.40 -9.19
CA ASP A 523 29.97 0.55 -8.45
C ASP A 523 30.25 1.82 -9.29
N PRO A 524 29.95 3.03 -8.77
CA PRO A 524 30.09 4.27 -9.52
C PRO A 524 31.51 4.86 -9.52
N GLN A 525 32.45 4.37 -8.70
CA GLN A 525 33.77 4.98 -8.47
C GLN A 525 34.98 4.03 -8.58
N SER A 526 34.76 2.71 -8.69
CA SER A 526 35.61 1.53 -8.99
C SER A 526 37.15 1.61 -9.01
N SER A 527 37.76 2.73 -9.39
CA SER A 527 39.16 3.08 -9.14
C SER A 527 39.60 2.96 -7.67
N ASN A 528 38.66 3.12 -6.72
CA ASN A 528 38.82 2.97 -5.27
C ASN A 528 38.70 1.52 -4.76
N ASN A 529 38.29 0.57 -5.61
CA ASN A 529 38.12 -0.84 -5.23
C ASN A 529 39.40 -1.68 -5.27
N THR A 530 40.52 -1.12 -5.75
CA THR A 530 41.81 -1.81 -5.78
C THR A 530 42.80 -1.16 -4.81
N ALA A 531 43.38 -1.98 -3.93
CA ALA A 531 44.39 -1.55 -2.97
C ALA A 531 45.68 -2.37 -3.15
N THR A 532 46.82 -1.74 -2.85
CA THR A 532 48.12 -2.41 -2.79
C THR A 532 48.86 -2.01 -1.52
N ALA A 533 49.63 -2.94 -0.97
CA ALA A 533 50.42 -2.75 0.24
C ALA A 533 51.83 -3.31 0.01
N SER A 534 52.86 -2.57 0.45
CA SER A 534 54.25 -2.81 0.06
C SER A 534 55.20 -2.76 1.26
N THR A 535 55.43 -3.91 1.88
CA THR A 535 56.33 -4.10 3.02
C THR A 535 57.80 -4.17 2.59
N PHE A 536 58.72 -3.56 3.34
CA PHE A 536 60.14 -3.86 3.17
C PHE A 536 60.51 -5.15 3.94
N ARG A 537 60.92 -6.19 3.20
CA ARG A 537 61.45 -7.42 3.80
C ARG A 537 62.94 -7.24 4.10
N GLY A 538 63.26 -7.20 5.39
CA GLY A 538 64.61 -7.06 5.92
C GLY A 538 64.63 -6.64 7.39
N ARG A 539 65.81 -6.62 7.99
CA ARG A 539 65.98 -6.14 9.38
C ARG A 539 65.92 -4.62 9.44
N ARG A 540 65.31 -4.07 10.50
CA ARG A 540 65.50 -2.66 10.87
C ARG A 540 66.99 -2.44 11.18
N SER A 541 67.69 -1.68 10.34
CA SER A 541 69.10 -1.34 10.56
C SER A 541 69.23 -0.39 11.75
N ALA A 542 69.36 -0.96 12.95
CA ALA A 542 69.70 -0.20 14.14
C ALA A 542 71.10 0.42 13.99
N TRP A 543 71.15 1.72 13.70
CA TRP A 543 72.38 2.50 13.72
C TRP A 543 72.88 2.59 15.16
N ILE A 544 73.77 1.66 15.53
CA ILE A 544 74.59 1.75 16.75
C ILE A 544 75.83 2.56 16.35
N PRO A 545 75.96 3.84 16.73
CA PRO A 545 77.18 4.59 16.47
C PRO A 545 78.33 3.96 17.26
N LEU A 546 79.34 3.47 16.53
CA LEU A 546 80.49 2.82 17.15
C LEU A 546 81.40 3.87 17.81
N VAL A 547 81.17 4.16 19.09
CA VAL A 547 82.00 5.09 19.87
C VAL A 547 83.36 4.44 20.16
N THR A 548 84.28 4.58 19.20
CA THR A 548 85.69 4.26 19.41
C THR A 548 86.31 5.25 20.40
N ARG A 549 86.72 4.75 21.56
CA ARG A 549 87.54 5.51 22.52
C ARG A 549 89.02 5.47 22.11
N PRO A 550 89.70 6.62 22.09
CA PRO A 550 90.99 6.82 22.73
C PRO A 550 90.81 6.89 24.26
#